data_AF-A0A444R3M4-F1
#
_entry.id   AF-A0A444R3M4-F1
#
_cell.length_a   1.000
_cell.length_b   1.000
_cell.length_c   1.000
_cell.angle_alpha   90.00
_cell.angle_beta   90.00
_cell.angle_gamma   90.00
#
_symmetry.space_group_name_H-M   'P 1'
#
loop_
_entity.id
_entity.type
_entity.pdbx_description
1 polymer ?
#
loop_
_entity_poly.entity_id
_entity_poly.type
_entity_poly.pdbx_seq_one_letter_code
_entity_poly.pdbx_strand_id
1 'polypeptide(L)' 'MYNFKDKIEDYTEREFIELLGEFTNPTGDNAQLKGEVLDKYWDDLEEHLTRITQHPLMSDLI' A
#
# COMPACT_ATOMS: atom_id res chain seq x y z
N MET A 1 -10.93 2.06 2.10
CA MET A 1 -9.98 1.40 1.18
C MET A 1 -9.21 2.48 0.45
N TYR A 2 -7.88 2.39 0.47
CA TYR A 2 -7.00 3.34 -0.18
C TYR A 2 -7.18 3.32 -1.70
N ASN A 3 -7.00 4.47 -2.37
CA ASN A 3 -7.16 4.59 -3.81
C ASN A 3 -5.80 4.46 -4.52
N PHE A 4 -5.52 3.30 -5.10
CA PHE A 4 -4.27 3.05 -5.82
C PHE A 4 -4.23 3.80 -7.16
N LYS A 5 -3.17 4.60 -7.35
CA LYS A 5 -2.78 5.20 -8.64
C LYS A 5 -1.78 4.32 -9.36
N ASP A 6 -1.80 4.35 -10.70
CA ASP A 6 -1.09 3.39 -11.55
C ASP A 6 0.43 3.56 -11.59
N LYS A 7 0.94 4.80 -11.47
CA LYS A 7 2.38 5.09 -11.52
C LYS A 7 2.81 5.87 -10.29
N ILE A 8 4.07 5.73 -9.89
CA ILE A 8 4.66 6.51 -8.79
C ILE A 8 4.58 8.02 -9.05
N GLU A 9 4.70 8.44 -10.31
CA GLU A 9 4.60 9.84 -10.75
C GLU A 9 3.21 10.46 -10.52
N ASP A 10 2.17 9.62 -10.39
CA ASP A 10 0.81 10.08 -10.12
C ASP A 10 0.61 10.43 -8.64
N TYR A 11 1.51 10.00 -7.75
CA TYR A 11 1.47 10.30 -6.32
C TYR A 11 2.19 11.60 -6.01
N THR A 12 1.53 12.46 -5.24
CA THR A 12 2.26 13.42 -4.40
C THR A 12 3.00 12.68 -3.29
N GLU A 13 4.05 13.28 -2.74
CA GLU A 13 4.79 12.72 -1.61
C GLU A 13 3.86 12.37 -0.43
N ARG A 14 2.89 13.24 -0.13
CA ARG A 14 1.93 13.00 0.95
C ARG A 14 1.05 11.78 0.68
N GLU A 15 0.53 11.64 -0.53
CA GLU A 15 -0.28 10.47 -0.88
C GLU A 15 0.55 9.20 -0.83
N PHE A 16 1.82 9.24 -1.24
CA PHE A 16 2.71 8.08 -1.13
C PHE A 16 2.99 7.72 0.34
N ILE A 17 3.15 8.70 1.23
CA ILE A 17 3.24 8.43 2.67
C ILE A 17 1.95 7.82 3.22
N GLU A 18 0.78 8.31 2.77
CA GLU A 18 -0.51 7.72 3.15
C GLU A 18 -0.64 6.27 2.66
N LEU A 19 -0.13 5.94 1.45
CA LEU A 19 -0.04 4.56 0.95
C LEU A 19 0.80 3.68 1.88
N LEU A 20 1.98 4.16 2.30
CA LEU A 20 2.84 3.42 3.23
C LEU A 20 2.16 3.24 4.61
N GLY A 21 1.33 4.20 5.02
CA GLY A 21 0.55 4.13 6.24
C GLY A 21 -0.38 2.91 6.30
N GLU A 22 -0.89 2.44 5.15
CA GLU A 22 -1.80 1.30 5.06
C GLU A 22 -1.17 -0.03 5.53
N PHE A 23 0.16 -0.17 5.49
CA PHE A 23 0.84 -1.35 6.07
C PHE A 23 0.72 -1.40 7.60
N THR A 24 0.64 -0.23 8.24
CA THR A 24 0.59 -0.12 9.72
C THR A 24 -0.82 0.09 10.25
N ASN A 25 -1.69 0.73 9.47
CA ASN A 25 -3.08 1.03 9.82
C ASN A 25 -4.00 0.81 8.59
N PRO A 26 -4.22 -0.46 8.20
CA PRO A 26 -4.95 -0.81 6.99
C PRO A 26 -6.37 -0.27 7.02
N THR A 27 -6.61 0.67 6.12
CA THR A 27 -7.79 1.46 5.84
C THR A 27 -8.28 2.38 6.98
N GLY A 28 -7.34 2.78 7.84
CA GLY A 28 -7.47 3.89 8.79
C GLY A 28 -8.48 3.68 9.92
N ASP A 29 -8.81 4.76 10.63
CA ASP A 29 -9.69 4.73 11.81
C ASP A 29 -11.13 4.26 11.53
N ASN A 30 -11.53 4.25 10.26
CA ASN A 30 -12.92 4.02 9.84
C ASN A 30 -13.20 2.59 9.35
N ALA A 31 -12.17 1.78 9.10
CA ALA A 31 -12.34 0.40 8.67
C ALA A 31 -11.09 -0.41 9.01
N GLN A 32 -11.12 -1.21 10.08
CA GLN A 32 -10.05 -2.17 10.34
C GLN A 32 -10.40 -3.49 9.64
N LEU A 33 -9.68 -3.79 8.57
CA LEU A 33 -9.72 -5.11 7.93
C LEU A 33 -9.16 -6.17 8.89
N LYS A 34 -9.68 -7.39 8.84
CA LYS A 34 -9.25 -8.51 9.71
C LYS A 34 -9.32 -9.85 8.97
N GLY A 35 -8.49 -10.79 9.43
CA GLY A 35 -8.44 -12.16 8.90
C GLY A 35 -8.06 -12.18 7.42
N GLU A 36 -8.61 -13.13 6.66
CA GLU A 36 -8.27 -13.33 5.24
C GLU A 36 -8.46 -12.09 4.35
N VAL A 37 -9.38 -11.19 4.72
CA VAL A 37 -9.60 -9.94 3.99
C VAL A 37 -8.44 -8.97 4.17
N LEU A 38 -7.83 -8.97 5.36
CA LEU A 38 -6.63 -8.18 5.63
C LEU A 38 -5.42 -8.76 4.91
N ASP A 39 -5.24 -10.09 4.99
CA ASP A 39 -4.11 -10.77 4.36
C ASP A 39 -4.10 -10.50 2.85
N LYS A 40 -5.25 -10.67 2.19
CA LYS A 40 -5.39 -10.35 0.76
C LYS A 40 -5.12 -8.87 0.45
N TYR A 41 -5.56 -7.97 1.33
CA TYR A 41 -5.32 -6.55 1.13
C TYR A 41 -3.83 -6.19 1.20
N TRP A 42 -3.08 -6.84 2.10
CA TRP A 42 -1.64 -6.67 2.18
C TRP A 42 -0.91 -7.27 0.98
N ASP A 43 -1.33 -8.45 0.49
CA ASP A 43 -0.78 -9.03 -0.74
C ASP A 43 -0.93 -8.06 -1.94
N ASP A 44 -2.14 -7.51 -2.11
CA ASP A 44 -2.44 -6.53 -3.18
C ASP A 44 -1.60 -5.24 -3.00
N LEU A 45 -1.39 -4.79 -1.76
CA LEU A 45 -0.61 -3.60 -1.44
C LEU A 45 0.89 -3.79 -1.74
N GLU A 46 1.43 -4.97 -1.40
CA GLU A 46 2.82 -5.36 -1.65
C GLU A 46 3.13 -5.47 -3.15
N GLU A 47 2.26 -6.15 -3.89
CA GLU A 47 2.37 -6.27 -5.36
C GLU A 47 2.33 -4.88 -6.01
N HIS A 48 1.39 -4.04 -5.55
CA HIS A 48 1.24 -2.69 -6.07
C HIS A 48 2.48 -1.83 -5.80
N LEU A 49 3.01 -1.84 -4.57
CA LEU A 49 4.21 -1.09 -4.20
C LEU A 49 5.43 -1.54 -5.04
N THR A 50 5.61 -2.85 -5.21
CA THR A 50 6.68 -3.41 -6.02
C THR A 50 6.58 -2.94 -7.48
N ARG A 51 5.35 -2.95 -8.03
CA ARG A 51 5.07 -2.51 -9.39
C ARG A 51 5.39 -1.03 -9.63
N ILE A 52 4.99 -0.14 -8.71
CA ILE A 52 5.14 1.31 -8.91
C ILE A 52 6.55 1.82 -8.57
N THR A 53 7.22 1.21 -7.58
CA THR A 53 8.56 1.65 -7.17
C THR A 53 9.66 1.02 -8.01
N GLN A 54 9.45 -0.20 -8.52
CA GLN A 54 10.48 -1.02 -9.17
C GLN A 54 11.79 -1.08 -8.34
N HIS A 55 11.67 -0.95 -7.02
CA HIS A 55 12.82 -0.92 -6.14
C HIS A 55 13.47 -2.32 -6.13
N PRO A 56 14.81 -2.42 -6.20
CA PRO A 56 15.50 -3.72 -6.29
C PRO A 56 15.26 -4.63 -5.08
N LEU A 57 14.89 -4.06 -3.93
CA LEU A 57 14.51 -4.82 -2.73
C LEU A 57 13.04 -5.25 -2.71
N MET A 58 12.24 -4.82 -3.68
CA MET A 58 10.80 -5.13 -3.78
C MET A 58 10.09 -4.87 -2.44
N SER A 59 9.50 -5.90 -1.83
CA SER A 59 8.80 -5.83 -0.56
C SER A 59 9.69 -5.83 0.68
N ASP A 60 10.95 -6.27 0.57
CA ASP A 60 11.95 -6.15 1.66
C ASP A 60 12.28 -4.68 1.99
N LEU A 61 11.74 -3.72 1.22
CA LEU A 61 11.85 -2.29 1.48
C LEU A 61 11.01 -1.83 2.69
N ILE A 62 9.93 -2.54 3.01
CA ILE A 62 8.94 -2.19 4.03
C ILE A 62 9.24 -2.89 5.36
#